data_AF-A0A961BQD1-F1
#
_entry.id   AF-A0A961BQD1-F1
#
_cell.length_a   1.000
_cell.length_b   1.000
_cell.length_c   1.000
_cell.angle_alpha   90.00
_cell.angle_beta   90.00
_cell.angle_gamma   90.00
#
_symmetry.space_group_name_H-M   'P 1'
#
loop_
_entity.id
_entity.type
_entity.pdbx_description
1 polymer ?
#
loop_
_entity_poly.entity_id
_entity_poly.type
_entity_poly.pdbx_seq_one_letter_code
_entity_poly.pdbx_strand_id
1 'polypeptide(L)'
;MAGPDIALAASARDWGDRLHRFVLDHGGATVRARPLSHEHALSVSVDVLFIDDVCSFLTPKLVADLRSAGVAVVGVFDSSDGTDAKRHLLEAGITDVIESNATPSEFIALCSSEAPREPTSDRIPEVFERGLRVGVTGPAGGVGVTEIACGLASALADEGATVLVDADLVWPNVGQRLGLEVHPNLMSAIDISLHDPGRLASATQPVDRMRVVAGLANPA
;
A
#
# COMPACT_ATOMS: atom_id res chain seq x y z
N MET A 1 15.33 -21.01 -5.95
CA MET A 1 14.41 -19.88 -5.68
C MET A 1 14.13 -19.88 -4.19
N ALA A 2 14.34 -18.75 -3.52
CA ALA A 2 13.93 -18.62 -2.12
C ALA A 2 12.39 -18.62 -2.08
N GLY A 3 11.79 -19.34 -1.13
CA GLY A 3 10.33 -19.29 -0.91
C GLY A 3 9.90 -17.97 -0.28
N PRO A 4 8.60 -17.63 -0.28
CA PRO A 4 8.10 -16.38 0.27
C PRO A 4 8.41 -16.23 1.75
N ASP A 5 8.62 -14.99 2.18
CA ASP A 5 8.77 -14.63 3.58
C ASP A 5 7.37 -14.48 4.21
N ILE A 6 7.10 -15.21 5.27
CA ILE A 6 5.76 -15.28 5.89
C ILE A 6 5.80 -14.90 7.37
N ALA A 7 4.72 -14.29 7.85
CA ALA A 7 4.44 -14.10 9.27
C ALA A 7 3.22 -14.93 9.68
N LEU A 8 3.27 -15.46 10.90
CA LEU A 8 2.18 -16.25 11.48
C LEU A 8 1.68 -15.51 12.72
N ALA A 9 0.52 -14.85 12.65
CA ALA A 9 -0.07 -14.19 13.80
C ALA A 9 -0.23 -15.20 14.94
N ALA A 10 0.01 -14.74 16.18
CA ALA A 10 -0.15 -15.61 17.33
C ALA A 10 -1.61 -16.07 17.46
N SER A 11 -1.77 -17.38 17.58
CA SER A 11 -3.06 -18.03 17.72
C SER A 11 -3.01 -19.03 18.88
N ALA A 12 -4.17 -19.25 19.50
CA ALA A 12 -4.37 -20.34 20.45
C ALA A 12 -4.52 -21.71 19.76
N ARG A 13 -4.68 -21.74 18.43
CA ARG A 13 -4.82 -22.95 17.61
C ARG A 13 -3.44 -23.45 17.15
N ASP A 14 -3.36 -24.73 16.80
CA ASP A 14 -2.09 -25.42 16.50
C ASP A 14 -1.59 -25.22 15.06
N TRP A 15 -2.39 -24.64 14.17
CA TRP A 15 -2.08 -24.47 12.74
C TRP A 15 -0.75 -23.74 12.52
N GLY A 16 -0.47 -22.69 13.32
CA GLY A 16 0.75 -21.90 13.19
C GLY A 16 2.01 -22.68 13.60
N ASP A 17 1.91 -23.54 14.60
CA ASP A 17 3.01 -24.43 15.01
C ASP A 17 3.24 -25.56 14.02
N ARG A 18 2.15 -26.11 13.49
CA ARG A 18 2.18 -27.16 12.47
C ARG A 18 2.83 -26.66 11.18
N LEU A 19 2.44 -25.49 10.70
CA LEU A 19 3.03 -24.87 9.51
C LEU A 19 4.49 -24.50 9.72
N HIS A 20 4.83 -23.89 10.86
CA HIS A 20 6.21 -23.54 11.18
C HIS A 20 7.12 -24.77 11.21
N ARG A 21 6.69 -25.86 11.86
CA ARG A 21 7.44 -27.13 11.89
C ARG A 21 7.64 -27.70 10.49
N PHE A 22 6.57 -27.72 9.67
CA PHE A 22 6.68 -28.20 8.30
C PHE A 22 7.68 -27.41 7.46
N VAL A 23 7.65 -26.08 7.55
CA VAL A 23 8.58 -25.18 6.82
C VAL A 23 10.02 -25.39 7.27
N LEU A 24 10.26 -25.63 8.56
CA LEU A 24 11.60 -25.97 9.06
C LEU A 24 12.12 -27.31 8.50
N ASP A 25 11.25 -28.31 8.41
CA ASP A 25 11.62 -29.67 7.99
C ASP A 25 11.72 -29.84 6.46
N HIS A 26 10.90 -29.11 5.69
CA HIS A 26 10.72 -29.32 4.25
C HIS A 26 11.03 -28.09 3.38
N GLY A 27 11.14 -26.90 3.98
CA GLY A 27 11.27 -25.62 3.26
C GLY A 27 9.96 -25.16 2.62
N GLY A 28 10.07 -24.35 1.55
CA GLY A 28 8.94 -23.83 0.77
C GLY A 28 8.49 -22.41 1.13
N ALA A 29 8.87 -21.91 2.30
CA ALA A 29 8.71 -20.52 2.74
C ALA A 29 9.74 -20.20 3.83
N THR A 30 9.81 -18.94 4.28
CA THR A 30 10.62 -18.56 5.45
C THR A 30 9.74 -17.86 6.49
N VAL A 31 9.58 -18.46 7.68
CA VAL A 31 8.85 -17.79 8.77
C VAL A 31 9.74 -16.70 9.38
N ARG A 32 9.38 -15.43 9.22
CA ARG A 32 10.16 -14.29 9.71
C ARG A 32 9.75 -13.82 11.09
N ALA A 33 8.46 -13.92 11.41
CA ALA A 33 7.94 -13.39 12.67
C ALA A 33 6.65 -14.06 13.12
N ARG A 34 6.33 -13.83 14.39
CA ARG A 34 5.03 -14.12 14.99
C ARG A 34 4.45 -12.86 15.64
N PRO A 35 3.69 -12.05 14.89
CA PRO A 35 3.08 -10.85 15.42
C PRO A 35 2.12 -11.15 16.57
N LEU A 36 2.17 -10.30 17.60
CA LEU A 36 1.32 -10.36 18.81
C LEU A 36 0.41 -9.13 18.93
N SER A 37 0.60 -8.14 18.05
CA SER A 37 -0.12 -6.88 18.06
C SER A 37 -0.18 -6.27 16.66
N HIS A 38 -1.07 -5.30 16.47
CA HIS A 38 -1.20 -4.53 15.24
C HIS A 38 0.12 -3.84 14.85
N GLU A 39 0.77 -3.15 15.80
CA GLU A 39 2.05 -2.45 15.55
C GLU A 39 3.17 -3.42 15.18
N HIS A 40 3.23 -4.58 15.85
CA HIS A 40 4.22 -5.60 15.53
C HIS A 40 3.99 -6.13 14.12
N ALA A 41 2.73 -6.43 13.73
CA ALA A 41 2.41 -6.92 12.40
C ALA A 41 2.87 -5.97 11.28
N LEU A 42 2.74 -4.66 11.48
CA LEU A 42 3.19 -3.64 10.51
C LEU A 42 4.72 -3.44 10.48
N SER A 43 5.41 -3.79 11.56
CA SER A 43 6.87 -3.61 11.65
C SER A 43 7.68 -4.72 10.96
N VAL A 44 7.05 -5.85 10.62
CA VAL A 44 7.74 -6.99 9.99
C VAL A 44 7.65 -6.88 8.48
N SER A 45 8.79 -7.05 7.81
CA SER A 45 8.84 -7.20 6.34
C SER A 45 8.59 -8.67 5.97
N VAL A 46 7.43 -8.94 5.39
CA VAL A 46 6.98 -10.27 4.90
C VAL A 46 6.11 -10.10 3.65
N ASP A 47 6.04 -11.14 2.84
CA ASP A 47 5.17 -11.22 1.67
C ASP A 47 3.73 -11.58 2.06
N VAL A 48 3.56 -12.46 3.05
CA VAL A 48 2.25 -12.99 3.48
C VAL A 48 2.13 -13.00 5.01
N LEU A 49 1.00 -12.52 5.55
CA LEU A 49 0.59 -12.70 6.93
C LEU A 49 -0.58 -13.69 7.00
N PHE A 50 -0.41 -14.77 7.76
CA PHE A 50 -1.51 -15.62 8.19
C PHE A 50 -2.07 -15.14 9.52
N ILE A 51 -3.38 -14.97 9.59
CA ILE A 51 -4.10 -14.52 10.80
C ILE A 51 -5.44 -15.23 10.90
N ASP A 52 -5.88 -15.61 12.09
CA ASP A 52 -7.16 -16.29 12.29
C ASP A 52 -8.24 -15.39 12.89
N ASP A 53 -9.48 -15.90 12.87
CA ASP A 53 -10.68 -15.21 13.34
C ASP A 53 -10.70 -14.98 14.85
N VAL A 54 -9.90 -15.73 15.62
CA VAL A 54 -9.78 -15.58 17.07
C VAL A 54 -8.64 -14.65 17.48
N CYS A 55 -7.89 -14.11 16.51
CA CYS A 55 -6.79 -13.19 16.77
C CYS A 55 -7.31 -11.85 17.32
N SER A 56 -6.90 -11.51 18.53
CA SER A 56 -7.44 -10.37 19.29
C SER A 56 -7.18 -8.98 18.67
N PHE A 57 -6.21 -8.87 17.78
CA PHE A 57 -5.85 -7.61 17.11
C PHE A 57 -6.26 -7.59 15.63
N LEU A 58 -7.01 -8.61 15.16
CA LEU A 58 -7.61 -8.58 13.83
C LEU A 58 -8.64 -7.46 13.75
N THR A 59 -8.43 -6.53 12.83
CA THR A 59 -9.34 -5.41 12.56
C THR A 59 -9.35 -5.10 11.07
N PRO A 60 -10.43 -4.53 10.52
CA PRO A 60 -10.44 -4.06 9.13
C PRO A 60 -9.31 -3.08 8.82
N LYS A 61 -8.95 -2.23 9.79
CA LYS A 61 -7.84 -1.29 9.67
C LYS A 61 -6.49 -2.01 9.50
N LEU A 62 -6.22 -3.05 10.29
CA LEU A 62 -4.98 -3.84 10.14
C LEU A 62 -4.86 -4.42 8.72
N VAL A 63 -5.96 -5.00 8.22
CA VAL A 63 -5.98 -5.63 6.89
C VAL A 63 -5.73 -4.58 5.80
N ALA A 64 -6.34 -3.40 5.93
CA ALA A 64 -6.11 -2.29 5.01
C ALA A 64 -4.64 -1.80 5.05
N ASP A 65 -4.10 -1.54 6.25
CA ASP A 65 -2.73 -1.03 6.42
C ASP A 65 -1.69 -2.02 5.87
N LEU A 66 -1.87 -3.34 6.09
CA LEU A 66 -1.00 -4.39 5.54
C LEU A 66 -1.08 -4.48 4.01
N ARG A 67 -2.28 -4.40 3.44
CA ARG A 67 -2.47 -4.41 1.99
C ARG A 67 -1.83 -3.18 1.33
N SER A 68 -1.98 -2.01 1.93
CA SER A 68 -1.31 -0.78 1.47
C SER A 68 0.23 -0.90 1.55
N ALA A 69 0.76 -1.71 2.46
CA ALA A 69 2.18 -2.05 2.55
C ALA A 69 2.62 -3.16 1.58
N GLY A 70 1.72 -3.69 0.75
CA GLY A 70 2.02 -4.77 -0.21
C GLY A 70 2.06 -6.17 0.40
N VAL A 71 1.57 -6.34 1.63
CA VAL A 71 1.54 -7.64 2.32
C VAL A 71 0.20 -8.33 2.03
N ALA A 72 0.25 -9.57 1.53
CA ALA A 72 -0.94 -10.39 1.37
C ALA A 72 -1.41 -10.88 2.74
N VAL A 73 -2.72 -10.82 3.00
CA VAL A 73 -3.31 -11.26 4.26
C VAL A 73 -4.20 -12.46 4.01
N VAL A 74 -3.87 -13.59 4.63
CA VAL A 74 -4.62 -14.84 4.51
C VAL A 74 -5.28 -15.17 5.85
N GLY A 75 -6.59 -15.37 5.80
CA GLY A 75 -7.42 -15.69 6.94
C GLY A 75 -7.42 -17.19 7.22
N VAL A 76 -7.15 -17.61 8.44
CA VAL A 76 -7.27 -19.01 8.85
C VAL A 76 -8.54 -19.16 9.69
N PHE A 77 -9.44 -20.06 9.34
CA PHE A 77 -10.67 -20.30 10.12
C PHE A 77 -10.81 -21.78 10.46
N ASP A 78 -11.51 -22.08 11.55
CA ASP A 78 -11.93 -23.44 11.84
C ASP A 78 -13.37 -23.67 11.37
N SER A 79 -13.61 -24.70 10.57
CA SER A 79 -14.95 -25.05 10.13
C SER A 79 -15.82 -25.61 11.27
N SER A 80 -15.23 -26.06 12.38
CA SER A 80 -15.97 -26.46 13.59
C SER A 80 -16.65 -25.30 14.30
N ASP A 81 -16.13 -24.07 14.13
CA ASP A 81 -16.63 -22.87 14.79
C ASP A 81 -17.86 -22.28 14.06
N GLY A 82 -18.33 -22.97 13.02
CA GLY A 82 -19.50 -22.61 12.24
C GLY A 82 -19.22 -21.54 11.20
N THR A 83 -20.28 -21.06 10.55
CA THR A 83 -20.19 -20.05 9.47
C THR A 83 -19.70 -18.68 9.93
N ASP A 84 -19.68 -18.43 11.24
CA ASP A 84 -19.38 -17.11 11.80
C ASP A 84 -17.87 -16.82 11.80
N ALA A 85 -17.03 -17.84 11.97
CA ALA A 85 -15.56 -17.72 11.91
C ALA A 85 -15.09 -17.20 10.55
N LYS A 86 -15.55 -17.84 9.47
CA LYS A 86 -15.26 -17.39 8.10
C LYS A 86 -15.85 -16.01 7.81
N ARG A 87 -17.07 -15.72 8.30
CA ARG A 87 -17.72 -14.41 8.10
C ARG A 87 -16.91 -13.29 8.75
N HIS A 88 -16.39 -13.51 9.96
CA HIS A 88 -15.59 -12.52 10.67
C HIS A 88 -14.33 -12.10 9.88
N LEU A 89 -13.65 -13.05 9.25
CA LEU A 89 -12.51 -12.77 8.36
C LEU A 89 -12.92 -11.94 7.14
N LEU A 90 -14.03 -12.30 6.50
CA LEU A 90 -14.54 -11.56 5.34
C LEU A 90 -14.96 -10.13 5.70
N GLU A 91 -15.60 -9.94 6.85
CA GLU A 91 -15.99 -8.62 7.39
C GLU A 91 -14.77 -7.77 7.78
N ALA A 92 -13.68 -8.42 8.22
CA ALA A 92 -12.38 -7.77 8.41
C ALA A 92 -11.70 -7.38 7.08
N GLY A 93 -12.27 -7.75 5.92
CA GLY A 93 -11.76 -7.42 4.60
C GLY A 93 -10.80 -8.46 4.02
N ILE A 94 -10.61 -9.60 4.68
CA ILE A 94 -9.79 -10.70 4.18
C ILE A 94 -10.60 -11.50 3.16
N THR A 95 -10.09 -11.64 1.94
CA THR A 95 -10.74 -12.36 0.84
C THR A 95 -10.26 -13.80 0.74
N ASP A 96 -9.00 -14.02 1.04
CA ASP A 96 -8.31 -15.29 0.86
C ASP A 96 -8.26 -16.00 2.20
N VAL A 97 -8.97 -17.13 2.27
CA VAL A 97 -9.17 -17.86 3.51
C VAL A 97 -8.90 -19.35 3.35
N ILE A 98 -8.34 -19.96 4.40
CA ILE A 98 -7.97 -21.36 4.45
C ILE A 98 -8.45 -22.00 5.76
N GLU A 99 -8.81 -23.28 5.71
CA GLU A 99 -9.20 -24.02 6.92
C GLU A 99 -7.99 -24.32 7.81
N SER A 100 -8.19 -24.26 9.13
CA SER A 100 -7.18 -24.54 10.16
C SER A 100 -6.58 -25.94 10.03
N ASN A 101 -7.36 -26.90 9.51
CA ASN A 101 -6.99 -28.30 9.30
C ASN A 101 -6.29 -28.55 7.94
N ALA A 102 -6.24 -27.55 7.05
CA ALA A 102 -5.63 -27.72 5.73
C ALA A 102 -4.18 -28.16 5.87
N THR A 103 -3.70 -28.99 4.95
CA THR A 103 -2.34 -29.52 4.96
C THR A 103 -1.32 -28.39 4.83
N PRO A 104 -0.10 -28.50 5.42
CA PRO A 104 0.91 -27.46 5.28
C PRO A 104 1.26 -27.16 3.81
N SER A 105 1.19 -28.17 2.93
CA SER A 105 1.33 -27.99 1.48
C SER A 105 0.28 -27.08 0.87
N GLU A 106 -0.97 -27.11 1.36
CA GLU A 106 -2.03 -26.20 0.91
C GLU A 106 -1.79 -24.78 1.40
N PHE A 107 -1.28 -24.60 2.62
CA PHE A 107 -0.83 -23.29 3.10
C PHE A 107 0.28 -22.71 2.21
N ILE A 108 1.27 -23.52 1.83
CA ILE A 108 2.36 -23.09 0.93
C ILE A 108 1.87 -22.86 -0.50
N ALA A 109 0.93 -23.66 -0.99
CA ALA A 109 0.32 -23.46 -2.30
C ALA A 109 -0.45 -22.14 -2.36
N LEU A 110 -1.20 -21.82 -1.29
CA LEU A 110 -1.86 -20.54 -1.12
C LEU A 110 -0.84 -19.41 -0.96
N CYS A 111 0.25 -19.61 -0.23
CA CYS A 111 1.37 -18.66 -0.27
C CYS A 111 1.91 -18.49 -1.69
N SER A 112 1.87 -19.49 -2.56
CA SER A 112 2.43 -19.36 -3.91
C SER A 112 1.44 -18.73 -4.90
N SER A 113 0.13 -18.76 -4.59
CA SER A 113 -0.90 -18.04 -5.33
C SER A 113 -1.07 -16.59 -4.85
N GLU A 114 -0.87 -16.36 -3.54
CA GLU A 114 -1.04 -15.09 -2.83
C GLU A 114 0.26 -14.35 -2.54
N ALA A 115 1.42 -15.03 -2.51
CA ALA A 115 2.71 -14.34 -2.56
C ALA A 115 2.68 -13.53 -3.83
N PRO A 116 3.12 -12.27 -3.76
CA PRO A 116 2.97 -11.35 -4.86
C PRO A 116 3.45 -12.05 -6.15
N ARG A 117 2.52 -12.27 -7.09
CA ARG A 117 2.81 -11.86 -8.46
C ARG A 117 3.45 -10.50 -8.28
N GLU A 118 4.71 -10.36 -8.72
CA GLU A 118 5.49 -9.11 -8.70
C GLU A 118 4.51 -7.96 -8.61
N PRO A 119 4.55 -7.17 -7.51
CA PRO A 119 3.50 -6.22 -7.21
C PRO A 119 3.11 -5.57 -8.52
N THR A 120 1.85 -5.76 -8.92
CA THR A 120 1.24 -4.83 -9.85
C THR A 120 1.09 -3.52 -9.08
N SER A 121 2.21 -2.91 -8.67
CA SER A 121 2.60 -1.63 -9.24
C SER A 121 2.00 -1.65 -10.64
N ASP A 122 0.99 -0.83 -10.86
CA ASP A 122 0.96 -0.13 -12.13
C ASP A 122 2.41 0.15 -12.45
N ARG A 123 2.95 -0.56 -13.44
CA ARG A 123 4.34 -0.42 -13.83
C ARG A 123 4.48 1.08 -14.03
N ILE A 124 5.19 1.73 -13.11
CA ILE A 124 6.06 2.80 -13.56
C ILE A 124 6.85 2.10 -14.66
N PRO A 125 6.66 2.45 -15.93
CA PRO A 125 7.19 1.65 -17.03
C PRO A 125 8.64 1.30 -16.71
N GLU A 126 8.99 0.01 -16.64
CA GLU A 126 10.37 -0.44 -16.36
C GLU A 126 11.36 0.08 -17.41
N VAL A 127 10.82 0.66 -18.49
CA VAL A 127 11.51 1.61 -19.35
C VAL A 127 11.14 3.03 -18.89
N PHE A 128 11.84 3.56 -17.88
CA PHE A 128 12.10 4.99 -17.93
C PHE A 128 12.98 5.18 -19.16
N GLU A 129 12.40 5.62 -20.28
CA GLU A 129 13.21 6.35 -21.23
C GLU A 129 13.96 7.41 -20.41
N ARG A 130 15.27 7.54 -20.64
CA ARG A 130 16.08 8.53 -19.91
C ARG A 130 15.49 9.92 -20.21
N GLY A 131 14.62 10.39 -19.34
CA GLY A 131 14.02 11.71 -19.42
C GLY A 131 15.00 12.77 -18.92
N LEU A 132 14.86 13.98 -19.43
CA LEU A 132 15.56 15.14 -18.92
C LEU A 132 15.09 15.41 -17.48
N ARG A 133 16.03 15.47 -16.54
CA ARG A 133 15.77 15.88 -15.14
C ARG A 133 16.29 17.29 -14.95
N VAL A 134 15.41 18.20 -14.55
CA VAL A 134 15.76 19.60 -14.29
C VAL A 134 15.57 19.87 -12.81
N GLY A 135 16.66 20.23 -12.13
CA GLY A 135 16.61 20.72 -10.75
C GLY A 135 16.49 22.24 -10.75
N VAL A 136 15.41 22.78 -10.18
CA VAL A 136 15.25 24.21 -9.92
C VAL A 136 15.61 24.45 -8.46
N THR A 137 16.68 25.19 -8.21
CA THR A 137 17.19 25.44 -6.85
C THR A 137 17.46 26.92 -6.64
N GLY A 138 17.37 27.39 -5.39
CA GLY A 138 17.73 28.75 -5.03
C GLY A 138 17.97 28.86 -3.52
N PRO A 139 18.61 29.96 -3.06
CA PRO A 139 18.78 30.20 -1.63
C PRO A 139 17.42 30.34 -0.91
N ALA A 140 17.42 30.08 0.40
CA ALA A 140 16.23 30.26 1.23
C ALA A 140 15.74 31.72 1.19
N GLY A 141 14.41 31.91 1.32
CA GLY A 141 13.81 33.25 1.36
C GLY A 141 12.91 33.61 0.17
N GLY A 142 12.33 32.64 -0.53
CA GLY A 142 11.29 32.92 -1.53
C GLY A 142 11.82 33.48 -2.85
N VAL A 143 13.00 33.04 -3.29
CA VAL A 143 13.67 33.51 -4.52
C VAL A 143 13.02 33.07 -5.84
N GLY A 144 11.77 32.63 -5.81
CA GLY A 144 11.03 32.29 -7.02
C GLY A 144 11.11 30.82 -7.47
N VAL A 145 11.65 29.89 -6.65
CA VAL A 145 11.80 28.48 -7.06
C VAL A 145 10.46 27.87 -7.45
N THR A 146 9.41 28.11 -6.66
CA THR A 146 8.06 27.63 -6.97
C THR A 146 7.52 28.27 -8.24
N GLU A 147 7.72 29.58 -8.42
CA GLU A 147 7.27 30.30 -9.60
C GLU A 147 7.91 29.77 -10.88
N ILE A 148 9.22 29.47 -10.83
CA ILE A 148 9.93 28.82 -11.94
C ILE A 148 9.41 27.41 -12.18
N ALA A 149 9.13 26.63 -11.13
CA ALA A 149 8.54 25.29 -11.26
C ALA A 149 7.14 25.33 -11.92
N CYS A 150 6.29 26.28 -11.51
CA CYS A 150 4.97 26.50 -12.11
C CYS A 150 5.10 26.91 -13.59
N GLY A 151 6.00 27.85 -13.90
CA GLY A 151 6.25 28.28 -15.28
C GLY A 151 6.80 27.16 -16.16
N LEU A 152 7.69 26.33 -15.63
CA LEU A 152 8.22 25.15 -16.33
C LEU A 152 7.10 24.14 -16.63
N ALA A 153 6.25 23.85 -15.64
CA ALA A 153 5.11 22.95 -15.84
C ALA A 153 4.13 23.49 -16.89
N SER A 154 3.85 24.80 -16.87
CA SER A 154 3.02 25.45 -17.88
C SER A 154 3.62 25.32 -19.29
N ALA A 155 4.92 25.58 -19.46
CA ALA A 155 5.59 25.44 -20.75
C ALA A 155 5.63 23.98 -21.24
N LEU A 156 5.85 23.01 -20.34
CA LEU A 156 5.83 21.58 -20.69
C LEU A 156 4.41 21.11 -21.08
N ALA A 157 3.37 21.75 -20.55
CA ALA A 157 1.98 21.44 -20.88
C ALA A 157 1.59 21.83 -22.32
N ASP A 158 2.37 22.71 -22.96
CA ASP A 158 2.21 22.99 -24.39
C ASP A 158 2.73 21.84 -25.26
N GLU A 159 3.75 21.12 -24.79
CA GLU A 159 4.43 20.02 -25.49
C GLU A 159 3.83 18.64 -25.19
N GLY A 160 3.14 18.47 -24.06
CA GLY A 160 2.58 17.17 -23.68
C GLY A 160 1.81 17.14 -22.37
N ALA A 161 1.25 15.97 -22.05
CA ALA A 161 0.53 15.75 -20.81
C ALA A 161 1.42 16.02 -19.60
N THR A 162 1.05 17.04 -18.82
CA THR A 162 1.86 17.52 -17.69
C THR A 162 1.05 17.59 -16.41
N VAL A 163 1.65 17.12 -15.32
CA VAL A 163 1.09 17.22 -13.96
C VAL A 163 2.09 17.96 -13.08
N LEU A 164 1.62 19.01 -12.41
CA LEU A 164 2.36 19.71 -11.36
C LEU A 164 1.90 19.19 -10.00
N VAL A 165 2.84 18.80 -9.14
CA VAL A 165 2.55 18.29 -7.79
C VAL A 165 3.23 19.17 -6.77
N ASP A 166 2.46 19.72 -5.83
CA ASP A 166 3.00 20.38 -4.65
C ASP A 166 3.31 19.32 -3.58
N ALA A 167 4.58 18.93 -3.50
CA ALA A 167 5.07 17.93 -2.57
C ALA A 167 5.68 18.53 -1.29
N ASP A 168 5.52 19.85 -1.08
CA ASP A 168 5.93 20.48 0.18
C ASP A 168 4.88 20.19 1.25
N LEU A 169 5.22 19.34 2.21
CA LEU A 169 4.33 18.98 3.33
C LEU A 169 4.32 20.04 4.43
N VAL A 170 5.29 20.96 4.44
CA VAL A 170 5.46 21.95 5.51
C VAL A 170 4.89 23.30 5.09
N TRP A 171 5.14 23.75 3.86
CA TRP A 171 4.68 25.05 3.35
C TRP A 171 4.09 24.97 1.93
N PRO A 172 3.07 24.12 1.70
CA PRO A 172 2.39 24.03 0.40
C PRO A 172 1.79 25.37 0.00
N ASN A 173 2.01 25.75 -1.25
CA ASN A 173 1.68 27.10 -1.71
C ASN A 173 1.36 27.22 -3.21
N VAL A 174 1.49 26.13 -3.98
CA VAL A 174 1.11 26.09 -5.40
C VAL A 174 -0.39 26.35 -5.56
N GLY A 175 -1.22 25.74 -4.70
CA GLY A 175 -2.67 25.93 -4.75
C GLY A 175 -3.10 27.39 -4.58
N GLN A 176 -2.48 28.10 -3.64
CA GLN A 176 -2.75 29.53 -3.41
C GLN A 176 -2.30 30.39 -4.60
N ARG A 177 -1.12 30.10 -5.16
CA ARG A 177 -0.56 30.84 -6.31
C ARG A 177 -1.39 30.67 -7.57
N LEU A 178 -1.97 29.49 -7.77
CA LEU A 178 -2.76 29.15 -8.96
C LEU A 178 -4.27 29.31 -8.75
N GLY A 179 -4.71 29.77 -7.58
CA GLY A 179 -6.14 30.00 -7.28
C GLY A 179 -6.98 28.72 -7.22
N LEU A 180 -6.39 27.62 -6.75
CA LEU A 180 -7.02 26.30 -6.67
C LEU A 180 -7.99 26.19 -5.50
N GLU A 181 -8.95 25.28 -5.63
CA GLU A 181 -9.80 24.86 -4.53
C GLU A 181 -9.01 24.09 -3.48
N VAL A 182 -9.54 24.07 -2.25
CA VAL A 182 -8.94 23.37 -1.10
C VAL A 182 -8.89 21.85 -1.32
N HIS A 183 -9.85 21.32 -2.10
CA HIS A 183 -9.94 19.93 -2.50
C HIS A 183 -10.27 19.84 -4.00
N PRO A 184 -9.83 18.79 -4.71
CA PRO A 184 -8.94 17.73 -4.23
C PRO A 184 -7.50 18.25 -4.00
N ASN A 185 -6.78 17.61 -3.07
CA ASN A 185 -5.41 17.97 -2.71
C ASN A 185 -4.54 16.71 -2.54
N LEU A 186 -3.31 16.88 -2.05
CA LEU A 186 -2.32 15.81 -1.92
C LEU A 186 -2.83 14.63 -1.09
N MET A 187 -3.63 14.86 -0.04
CA MET A 187 -4.24 13.75 0.71
C MET A 187 -5.28 13.01 -0.10
N SER A 188 -6.10 13.73 -0.89
CA SER A 188 -7.04 13.09 -1.81
C SER A 188 -6.31 12.23 -2.85
N ALA A 189 -5.17 12.70 -3.35
CA ALA A 189 -4.35 11.95 -4.30
C ALA A 189 -3.73 10.70 -3.68
N ILE A 190 -3.22 10.79 -2.45
CA ILE A 190 -2.70 9.64 -1.70
C ILE A 190 -3.82 8.63 -1.42
N ASP A 191 -4.95 9.09 -0.90
CA ASP A 191 -6.11 8.23 -0.57
C ASP A 191 -6.63 7.49 -1.81
N ILE A 192 -6.81 8.20 -2.92
CA ILE A 192 -7.24 7.59 -4.19
C ILE A 192 -6.16 6.65 -4.74
N SER A 193 -4.87 7.01 -4.65
CA SER A 193 -3.78 6.13 -5.07
C SER A 193 -3.72 4.82 -4.28
N LEU A 194 -4.18 4.81 -3.02
CA LEU A 194 -4.17 3.62 -2.17
C LEU A 194 -5.42 2.74 -2.37
N HIS A 195 -6.57 3.35 -2.66
CA HIS A 195 -7.86 2.64 -2.68
C HIS A 195 -8.44 2.44 -4.09
N ASP A 196 -8.17 3.32 -5.05
CA ASP A 196 -8.67 3.26 -6.43
C ASP A 196 -7.77 4.03 -7.42
N PRO A 197 -6.59 3.50 -7.78
CA PRO A 197 -5.61 4.17 -8.65
C PRO A 197 -6.18 4.60 -10.01
N GLY A 198 -7.15 3.85 -10.54
CA GLY A 198 -7.84 4.15 -11.79
C GLY A 198 -8.58 5.50 -11.78
N ARG A 199 -8.75 6.10 -10.61
CA ARG A 199 -9.40 7.39 -10.40
C ARG A 199 -8.44 8.51 -10.04
N LEU A 200 -7.12 8.34 -10.16
CA LEU A 200 -6.14 9.36 -9.76
C LEU A 200 -6.35 10.72 -10.44
N ALA A 201 -6.87 10.73 -11.67
CA ALA A 201 -7.22 11.96 -12.37
C ALA A 201 -8.28 12.80 -11.63
N SER A 202 -9.15 12.19 -10.82
CA SER A 202 -10.13 12.89 -9.98
C SER A 202 -9.52 13.58 -8.76
N ALA A 203 -8.27 13.25 -8.41
CA ALA A 203 -7.52 13.90 -7.35
C ALA A 203 -6.74 15.15 -7.81
N THR A 204 -6.95 15.60 -9.05
CA THR A 204 -6.20 16.71 -9.66
C THR A 204 -7.15 17.80 -10.12
N GLN A 205 -6.68 19.04 -10.09
CA GLN A 205 -7.42 20.21 -10.57
C GLN A 205 -6.85 20.68 -11.92
N PRO A 206 -7.69 20.97 -12.93
CA PRO A 206 -7.22 21.48 -14.20
C PRO A 206 -6.75 22.94 -14.06
N VAL A 207 -5.59 23.27 -14.63
CA VAL A 207 -5.08 24.65 -14.77
C VAL A 207 -4.53 24.78 -16.18
N ASP A 208 -5.20 25.58 -17.01
CA ASP A 208 -4.89 25.71 -18.44
C ASP A 208 -4.76 24.34 -19.12
N ARG A 209 -3.55 23.98 -19.58
CA ARG A 209 -3.23 22.71 -20.26
C ARG A 209 -2.60 21.67 -19.34
N MET A 210 -2.36 22.00 -18.08
CA MET A 210 -1.81 21.07 -17.08
C MET A 210 -2.87 20.65 -16.06
N ARG A 211 -2.53 19.62 -15.28
CA ARG A 211 -3.28 19.24 -14.08
C ARG A 211 -2.40 19.47 -12.86
N VAL A 212 -3.02 19.84 -11.75
CA VAL A 212 -2.30 20.16 -10.51
C VAL A 212 -2.80 19.29 -9.36
N VAL A 213 -1.88 18.69 -8.62
CA VAL A 213 -2.14 18.15 -7.28
C VAL A 213 -1.76 19.25 -6.29
N ALA A 214 -2.76 19.92 -5.72
CA ALA A 214 -2.55 20.95 -4.71
C ALA A 214 -1.96 20.34 -3.43
N GLY A 215 -1.14 21.09 -2.72
CA GLY A 215 -0.57 20.65 -1.44
C GLY A 215 -1.61 20.63 -0.32
N LEU A 216 -1.19 20.30 0.89
CA LEU A 216 -2.10 20.12 2.03
C LEU A 216 -2.89 21.40 2.34
N ALA A 217 -4.21 21.23 2.49
CA ALA A 217 -5.07 22.25 3.05
C ALA A 217 -4.81 22.36 4.55
N ASN A 218 -4.03 23.37 4.94
CA ASN A 218 -3.63 23.67 6.33
C ASN A 218 -2.43 22.84 6.82
N PRO A 219 -1.18 23.23 6.48
CA PRO A 219 -0.01 22.74 7.20
C PRO A 219 -0.06 23.29 8.62
N ALA A 220 -0.35 22.42 9.59
CA ALA A 220 -0.17 22.73 11.01
C ALA A 220 1.29 22.56 11.40
#